data_AF-A0A7S1HK61-F1
#
_entry.id   AF-A0A7S1HK61-F1
#
_cell.length_a   1.000
_cell.length_b   1.000
_cell.length_c   1.000
_cell.angle_alpha   90.00
_cell.angle_beta   90.00
_cell.angle_gamma   90.00
#
_symmetry.space_group_name_H-M   'P 1'
#
loop_
_entity.id
_entity.type
_entity.pdbx_description
1 polymer ?
#
loop_
_entity_poly.entity_id
_entity_poly.type
_entity_poly.pdbx_seq_one_letter_code
_entity_poly.pdbx_strand_id
1 'polypeptide(L)'
;APFPSAAAPEPAAPAAAAEAPPVVGGGAAGEKKQEQGKQEGNSLRQSARAAGKWEVNAEWQEAPEPSASLLASASFAASKGGANRPLYTLEDVERIATFKTDSILAKAEREKEELNGMLAAAQAEATQTRERLTAENMKLRDAIKEAEKTVDAMAGVMEQERKEAKRVSKENLDNKGYADELEVAFNELHERYTKLKEYYTVADTKNVELSQSILQTNELLKQSQDQCLKGEERLKAAEAAKENEIKQIREAHQADHDKLISTMEQSKQQMQSALEQLQETQRQLADKESAVVQANVRVQLGQQEAMELRAKTEEWRVACATTQQQLKTKTAAHDALEARVAAQEEELTELRGKVQDAKPAGEGEVKLLKAQLMKAQLDKKALQTQLDAKVTDNAQLSAMCDELLQQMEASKT
;
A
#
# COMPACT_ATOMS: atom_id res chain seq x y z
N ALA A 1 33.19 5.90 24.72
CA ALA A 1 34.09 5.31 23.71
C ALA A 1 33.31 5.20 22.40
N PRO A 2 33.66 5.94 21.35
CA PRO A 2 32.99 5.82 20.06
C PRO A 2 33.70 4.77 19.21
N PHE A 3 32.92 3.85 18.62
CA PHE A 3 33.36 2.92 17.58
C PHE A 3 33.38 3.64 16.22
N PRO A 4 34.38 3.40 15.36
CA PRO A 4 34.35 3.88 13.98
C PRO A 4 33.58 2.88 13.10
N SER A 5 32.63 3.39 12.32
CA SER A 5 31.91 2.63 11.29
C SER A 5 32.51 2.91 9.93
N ALA A 6 32.64 1.84 9.15
CA ALA A 6 33.47 1.71 7.97
C ALA A 6 33.01 2.52 6.74
N ALA A 7 34.01 2.88 5.92
CA ALA A 7 33.89 3.56 4.65
C ALA A 7 33.14 2.74 3.60
N ALA A 8 32.30 3.41 2.82
CA ALA A 8 31.66 2.90 1.61
C ALA A 8 32.55 3.16 0.38
N PRO A 9 32.62 2.25 -0.61
CA PRO A 9 33.35 2.49 -1.85
C PRO A 9 32.53 3.24 -2.90
N GLU A 10 33.23 4.06 -3.67
CA GLU A 10 32.77 4.84 -4.83
C GLU A 10 32.13 3.99 -5.95
N PRO A 11 31.16 4.53 -6.70
CA PRO A 11 30.74 3.95 -7.98
C PRO A 11 31.64 4.41 -9.13
N ALA A 12 32.07 3.42 -9.91
CA ALA A 12 32.87 3.57 -11.12
C ALA A 12 32.14 4.34 -12.24
N ALA A 13 32.90 5.17 -12.94
CA ALA A 13 32.50 5.89 -14.14
C ALA A 13 32.26 4.93 -15.34
N PRO A 14 31.29 5.20 -16.22
CA PRO A 14 31.18 4.50 -17.49
C PRO A 14 32.09 5.12 -18.56
N ALA A 15 32.77 4.23 -19.27
CA ALA A 15 33.62 4.49 -20.42
C ALA A 15 32.81 5.00 -21.63
N ALA A 16 33.27 6.08 -22.25
CA ALA A 16 32.79 6.54 -23.55
C ALA A 16 33.46 5.71 -24.66
N ALA A 17 32.66 4.89 -25.33
CA ALA A 17 33.06 4.18 -26.56
C ALA A 17 32.69 5.04 -27.77
N ALA A 18 33.67 5.21 -28.66
CA ALA A 18 33.53 5.83 -29.97
C ALA A 18 32.87 4.85 -30.96
N GLU A 19 31.88 5.32 -31.72
CA GLU A 19 31.39 4.62 -32.92
C GLU A 19 31.49 5.53 -34.15
N ALA A 20 32.08 4.94 -35.19
CA ALA A 20 32.25 5.47 -36.53
C ALA A 20 30.97 5.26 -37.39
N PRO A 21 30.82 5.95 -38.53
CA PRO A 21 29.58 5.94 -39.30
C PRO A 21 29.49 4.74 -40.27
N PRO A 22 28.29 4.26 -40.63
CA PRO A 22 28.16 3.27 -41.69
C PRO A 22 28.07 3.94 -43.07
N VAL A 23 28.95 3.47 -43.94
CA VAL A 23 28.82 3.47 -45.40
C VAL A 23 27.83 2.38 -45.78
N VAL A 24 26.78 2.70 -46.53
CA VAL A 24 26.05 1.72 -47.34
C VAL A 24 25.74 2.34 -48.70
N GLY A 25 26.28 1.70 -49.74
CA GLY A 25 25.87 1.89 -51.11
C GLY A 25 25.12 0.67 -51.64
N GLY A 26 24.36 0.88 -52.72
CA GLY A 26 24.18 -0.10 -53.79
C GLY A 26 22.81 -0.80 -53.90
N GLY A 27 22.15 -0.58 -55.05
CA GLY A 27 21.07 -1.43 -55.59
C GLY A 27 19.81 -0.62 -55.97
N ALA A 28 19.72 0.01 -57.14
CA ALA A 28 19.46 -0.55 -58.48
C ALA A 28 17.99 -0.96 -58.73
N ALA A 29 17.48 -0.48 -59.89
CA ALA A 29 16.35 -0.94 -60.71
C ALA A 29 15.08 -0.05 -60.71
N GLY A 30 14.72 0.45 -61.90
CA GLY A 30 13.41 1.03 -62.16
C GLY A 30 13.33 1.99 -63.34
N GLU A 31 13.72 1.55 -64.54
CA GLU A 31 13.31 2.20 -65.80
C GLU A 31 11.79 2.31 -65.91
N LYS A 32 11.28 3.47 -66.34
CA LYS A 32 10.14 3.59 -67.27
C LYS A 32 10.03 5.01 -67.84
N LYS A 33 10.57 5.13 -69.06
CA LYS A 33 9.95 5.76 -70.25
C LYS A 33 8.60 6.47 -70.01
N GLN A 34 8.54 7.77 -70.27
CA GLN A 34 7.51 8.32 -71.16
C GLN A 34 7.98 9.63 -71.80
N GLU A 35 8.26 9.51 -73.08
CA GLU A 35 8.65 10.53 -74.04
C GLU A 35 7.40 10.74 -74.92
N GLN A 36 6.76 11.91 -74.88
CA GLN A 36 5.81 12.37 -75.91
C GLN A 36 5.31 13.80 -75.66
N GLY A 37 5.27 14.60 -76.74
CA GLY A 37 4.63 15.91 -76.83
C GLY A 37 5.58 16.98 -77.40
N LYS A 38 5.99 16.89 -78.67
CA LYS A 38 5.33 17.54 -79.83
C LYS A 38 4.84 18.95 -79.50
N GLN A 39 5.57 19.97 -79.95
CA GLN A 39 5.28 20.68 -81.21
C GLN A 39 3.87 21.24 -81.25
N GLU A 40 3.74 22.55 -81.02
CA GLU A 40 2.88 23.48 -81.77
C GLU A 40 2.99 24.88 -81.14
N GLY A 41 3.10 25.92 -81.96
CA GLY A 41 3.06 27.30 -81.46
C GLY A 41 3.71 28.38 -82.31
N ASN A 42 3.35 28.43 -83.60
CA ASN A 42 3.27 29.61 -84.49
C ASN A 42 4.16 30.83 -84.20
N SER A 43 5.14 31.16 -85.05
CA SER A 43 4.94 31.77 -86.38
C SER A 43 4.07 33.03 -86.34
N LEU A 44 4.69 34.21 -86.30
CA LEU A 44 4.25 35.43 -87.00
C LEU A 44 5.09 36.63 -86.55
N ARG A 45 6.07 37.04 -87.38
CA ARG A 45 6.41 38.45 -87.69
C ARG A 45 7.70 38.54 -88.51
N GLN A 46 7.64 38.13 -89.77
CA GLN A 46 8.50 38.68 -90.81
C GLN A 46 7.72 38.71 -92.12
N SER A 47 7.18 39.88 -92.47
CA SER A 47 6.88 40.30 -93.85
C SER A 47 6.18 41.66 -93.83
N ALA A 48 6.83 42.68 -94.41
CA ALA A 48 6.22 43.73 -95.24
C ALA A 48 7.22 44.89 -95.44
N ARG A 49 8.16 44.72 -96.37
CA ARG A 49 8.73 45.84 -97.15
C ARG A 49 8.87 45.36 -98.58
N ALA A 50 7.79 45.50 -99.33
CA ALA A 50 7.80 45.41 -100.79
C ALA A 50 6.62 46.22 -101.33
N ALA A 51 6.90 46.89 -102.45
CA ALA A 51 5.95 47.50 -103.38
C ALA A 51 5.23 48.78 -102.94
N GLY A 52 5.71 49.88 -103.52
CA GLY A 52 5.01 51.16 -103.63
C GLY A 52 5.64 52.03 -104.72
N LYS A 53 6.08 51.45 -105.84
CA LYS A 53 6.32 52.19 -107.07
C LYS A 53 4.95 52.37 -107.72
N TRP A 54 4.40 53.58 -107.65
CA TRP A 54 3.31 53.99 -108.51
C TRP A 54 3.93 54.44 -109.83
N GLU A 55 3.92 53.54 -110.82
CA GLU A 55 3.89 53.94 -112.23
C GLU A 55 2.57 54.67 -112.46
N VAL A 56 2.65 55.97 -112.70
CA VAL A 56 1.54 56.70 -113.32
C VAL A 56 1.81 56.69 -114.83
N ASN A 57 1.17 55.74 -115.49
CA ASN A 57 0.78 55.85 -116.89
C ASN A 57 -0.10 57.10 -117.04
N ALA A 58 0.36 58.07 -117.81
CA ALA A 58 -0.48 59.08 -118.41
C ALA A 58 -0.05 59.25 -119.86
N GLU A 59 -0.59 58.36 -120.70
CA GLU A 59 -0.88 58.67 -122.10
C GLU A 59 -1.69 59.97 -122.14
N TRP A 60 -1.09 61.05 -122.64
CA TRP A 60 -1.84 62.08 -123.35
C TRP A 60 -1.11 62.37 -124.64
N GLN A 61 -1.89 62.18 -125.70
CA GLN A 61 -1.54 62.19 -127.11
C GLN A 61 -0.94 63.53 -127.53
N GLU A 62 0.25 63.46 -128.15
CA GLU A 62 0.66 64.43 -129.15
C GLU A 62 -0.29 64.31 -130.36
N ALA A 63 -0.83 65.44 -130.81
CA ALA A 63 -1.55 65.55 -132.07
C ALA A 63 -0.82 66.57 -132.98
N PRO A 64 -0.89 66.38 -134.31
CA PRO A 64 0.27 66.51 -135.18
C PRO A 64 0.26 67.75 -136.10
N GLU A 65 1.41 67.96 -136.74
CA GLU A 65 1.64 68.94 -137.82
C GLU A 65 0.59 68.87 -138.96
N PRO A 66 0.24 70.01 -139.59
CA PRO A 66 -0.66 70.01 -140.73
C PRO A 66 0.04 69.50 -141.98
N SER A 67 -0.33 68.29 -142.39
CA SER A 67 0.00 67.73 -143.71
C SER A 67 -0.84 68.40 -144.79
N ALA A 68 -0.16 68.80 -145.86
CA ALA A 68 -0.71 69.32 -147.08
C ALA A 68 -1.57 68.29 -147.85
N SER A 69 -2.44 68.85 -148.70
CA SER A 69 -3.02 68.30 -149.93
C SER A 69 -4.23 67.39 -149.83
N LEU A 70 -5.38 67.89 -150.31
CA LEU A 70 -6.08 67.36 -151.49
C LEU A 70 -7.43 68.08 -151.67
N LEU A 71 -7.55 68.87 -152.74
CA LEU A 71 -8.52 68.60 -153.83
C LEU A 71 -8.47 69.73 -154.86
N ALA A 72 -7.72 69.45 -155.92
CA ALA A 72 -7.99 69.98 -157.25
C ALA A 72 -9.39 69.54 -157.71
N SER A 73 -10.10 70.40 -158.44
CA SER A 73 -10.81 70.10 -159.71
C SER A 73 -11.93 71.10 -159.97
N ALA A 74 -11.67 72.08 -160.83
CA ALA A 74 -12.67 72.57 -161.79
C ALA A 74 -11.91 73.31 -162.90
N SER A 75 -11.60 72.58 -163.97
CA SER A 75 -11.12 73.09 -165.25
C SER A 75 -12.30 73.32 -166.21
N PHE A 76 -12.09 74.25 -167.13
CA PHE A 76 -12.59 74.23 -168.52
C PHE A 76 -13.92 74.93 -168.88
N ALA A 77 -13.78 76.11 -169.53
CA ALA A 77 -14.57 76.55 -170.69
C ALA A 77 -13.73 77.63 -171.44
N ALA A 78 -12.98 77.27 -172.50
CA ALA A 78 -13.35 77.41 -173.92
C ALA A 78 -13.72 78.86 -174.33
N SER A 79 -12.80 79.63 -174.91
CA SER A 79 -12.57 79.79 -176.36
C SER A 79 -13.75 80.40 -177.15
N LYS A 80 -13.59 81.65 -177.61
CA LYS A 80 -13.68 82.11 -179.01
C LYS A 80 -14.11 83.58 -179.09
N GLY A 81 -13.37 84.33 -179.91
CA GLY A 81 -14.01 85.24 -180.85
C GLY A 81 -13.69 86.72 -180.65
N GLY A 82 -13.18 87.32 -181.72
CA GLY A 82 -13.60 88.66 -182.09
C GLY A 82 -12.62 89.76 -181.70
N ALA A 83 -11.75 90.08 -182.65
CA ALA A 83 -11.12 91.39 -182.73
C ALA A 83 -12.19 92.49 -182.63
N ASN A 84 -12.17 93.24 -181.53
CA ASN A 84 -12.36 94.69 -181.57
C ASN A 84 -11.84 95.31 -180.27
N ARG A 85 -10.83 96.16 -180.42
CA ARG A 85 -10.33 97.03 -179.35
C ARG A 85 -11.48 97.87 -178.79
N PRO A 86 -11.55 98.01 -177.46
CA PRO A 86 -11.54 99.35 -176.89
C PRO A 86 -10.26 99.52 -176.06
N LEU A 87 -9.66 100.69 -176.19
CA LEU A 87 -8.52 101.12 -175.40
C LEU A 87 -8.92 101.21 -173.92
N TYR A 88 -8.59 100.19 -173.11
CA TYR A 88 -8.45 100.35 -171.66
C TYR A 88 -7.11 101.06 -171.41
N THR A 89 -7.14 102.17 -170.69
CA THR A 89 -5.99 103.05 -170.45
C THR A 89 -5.13 102.48 -169.32
N LEU A 90 -3.88 102.94 -169.21
CA LEU A 90 -2.96 102.56 -168.12
C LEU A 90 -3.57 102.75 -166.71
N GLU A 91 -4.47 103.74 -166.57
CA GLU A 91 -5.20 104.03 -165.33
C GLU A 91 -6.11 102.87 -164.87
N ASP A 92 -6.67 102.08 -165.78
CA ASP A 92 -7.57 100.96 -165.42
C ASP A 92 -6.78 99.76 -164.87
N VAL A 93 -5.56 99.54 -165.36
CA VAL A 93 -4.65 98.50 -164.84
C VAL A 93 -4.12 98.89 -163.47
N GLU A 94 -3.80 100.17 -163.26
CA GLU A 94 -3.38 100.70 -161.96
C GLU A 94 -4.50 100.59 -160.91
N ARG A 95 -5.76 100.90 -161.27
CA ARG A 95 -6.89 100.70 -160.34
C ARG A 95 -7.13 99.24 -159.97
N ILE A 96 -6.96 98.31 -160.92
CA ILE A 96 -7.09 96.87 -160.63
C ILE A 96 -5.93 96.38 -159.76
N ALA A 97 -4.71 96.90 -159.97
CA ALA A 97 -3.56 96.58 -159.15
C ALA A 97 -3.70 97.14 -157.73
N THR A 98 -4.12 98.40 -157.56
CA THR A 98 -4.37 99.01 -156.25
C THR A 98 -5.52 98.31 -155.52
N PHE A 99 -6.62 97.99 -156.21
CA PHE A 99 -7.71 97.21 -155.61
C PHE A 99 -7.26 95.82 -155.14
N LYS A 100 -6.40 95.15 -155.93
CA LYS A 100 -5.84 93.85 -155.52
C LYS A 100 -4.86 93.98 -154.37
N THR A 101 -3.99 95.00 -154.34
CA THR A 101 -3.07 95.21 -153.20
C THR A 101 -3.84 95.61 -151.94
N ASP A 102 -4.85 96.47 -152.04
CA ASP A 102 -5.70 96.87 -150.93
C ASP A 102 -6.53 95.70 -150.42
N SER A 103 -7.02 94.82 -151.31
CA SER A 103 -7.68 93.59 -150.91
C SER A 103 -6.73 92.60 -150.23
N ILE A 104 -5.45 92.56 -150.60
CA ILE A 104 -4.43 91.71 -149.95
C ILE A 104 -4.04 92.31 -148.61
N LEU A 105 -3.85 93.63 -148.51
CA LEU A 105 -3.58 94.34 -147.26
C LEU A 105 -4.75 94.19 -146.28
N ALA A 106 -5.98 94.40 -146.72
CA ALA A 106 -7.17 94.21 -145.88
C ALA A 106 -7.35 92.74 -145.44
N LYS A 107 -6.92 91.76 -146.25
CA LYS A 107 -6.88 90.36 -145.82
C LYS A 107 -5.77 90.11 -144.80
N ALA A 108 -4.57 90.64 -145.03
CA ALA A 108 -3.44 90.51 -144.11
C ALA A 108 -3.69 91.23 -142.78
N GLU A 109 -4.41 92.36 -142.79
CA GLU A 109 -4.83 93.08 -141.58
C GLU A 109 -5.89 92.29 -140.82
N ARG A 110 -6.89 91.70 -141.50
CA ARG A 110 -7.85 90.79 -140.85
C ARG A 110 -7.16 89.56 -140.28
N GLU A 111 -6.26 88.92 -141.03
CA GLU A 111 -5.49 87.77 -140.54
C GLU A 111 -4.59 88.16 -139.36
N LYS A 112 -3.99 89.36 -139.38
CA LYS A 112 -3.22 89.88 -138.25
C LYS A 112 -4.10 90.16 -137.03
N GLU A 113 -5.30 90.71 -137.22
CA GLU A 113 -6.27 90.92 -136.15
C GLU A 113 -6.79 89.60 -135.59
N GLU A 114 -7.08 88.61 -136.44
CA GLU A 114 -7.47 87.25 -136.05
C GLU A 114 -6.32 86.56 -135.28
N LEU A 115 -5.08 86.63 -135.78
CA LEU A 115 -3.91 86.08 -135.08
C LEU A 115 -3.64 86.79 -133.76
N ASN A 116 -3.80 88.12 -133.70
CA ASN A 116 -3.69 88.87 -132.44
C ASN A 116 -4.82 88.51 -131.47
N GLY A 117 -6.04 88.29 -131.98
CA GLY A 117 -7.18 87.80 -131.21
C GLY A 117 -6.93 86.40 -130.64
N MET A 118 -6.41 85.48 -131.47
CA MET A 118 -6.01 84.14 -131.05
C MET A 118 -4.86 84.17 -130.04
N LEU A 119 -3.88 85.04 -130.23
CA LEU A 119 -2.74 85.18 -129.30
C LEU A 119 -3.17 85.78 -127.96
N ALA A 120 -4.07 86.76 -127.96
CA ALA A 120 -4.67 87.30 -126.75
C ALA A 120 -5.55 86.27 -126.03
N ALA A 121 -6.35 85.49 -126.77
CA ALA A 121 -7.16 84.41 -126.22
C ALA A 121 -6.27 83.30 -125.61
N ALA A 122 -5.22 82.88 -126.32
CA ALA A 122 -4.25 81.89 -125.82
C ALA A 122 -3.49 82.42 -124.60
N GLN A 123 -3.12 83.70 -124.56
CA GLN A 123 -2.51 84.32 -123.38
C GLN A 123 -3.48 84.37 -122.20
N ALA A 124 -4.75 84.74 -122.42
CA ALA A 124 -5.77 84.74 -121.39
C ALA A 124 -6.01 83.33 -120.82
N GLU A 125 -6.11 82.32 -121.69
CA GLU A 125 -6.25 80.91 -121.29
C GLU A 125 -5.01 80.40 -120.55
N ALA A 126 -3.80 80.78 -120.98
CA ALA A 126 -2.56 80.47 -120.26
C ALA A 126 -2.50 81.15 -118.87
N THR A 127 -2.99 82.38 -118.74
CA THR A 127 -3.08 83.03 -117.42
C THR A 127 -4.11 82.36 -116.52
N GLN A 128 -5.27 82.00 -117.06
CA GLN A 128 -6.33 81.32 -116.30
C GLN A 128 -5.89 79.92 -115.84
N THR A 129 -5.21 79.16 -116.70
CA THR A 129 -4.64 77.85 -116.34
C THR A 129 -3.54 78.00 -115.30
N ARG A 130 -2.67 79.00 -115.41
CA ARG A 130 -1.65 79.29 -114.39
C ARG A 130 -2.28 79.65 -113.04
N GLU A 131 -3.31 80.49 -113.01
CA GLU A 131 -4.04 80.84 -111.78
C GLU A 131 -4.77 79.64 -111.16
N ARG A 132 -5.37 78.79 -112.00
CA ARG A 132 -5.98 77.54 -111.53
C ARG A 132 -4.94 76.60 -110.93
N LEU A 133 -3.80 76.42 -111.59
CA LEU A 133 -2.70 75.58 -111.10
C LEU A 133 -2.07 76.15 -109.83
N THR A 134 -1.95 77.47 -109.68
CA THR A 134 -1.45 78.06 -108.43
C THR A 134 -2.44 77.88 -107.29
N ALA A 135 -3.75 78.03 -107.53
CA ALA A 135 -4.78 77.77 -106.54
C ALA A 135 -4.84 76.29 -106.14
N GLU A 136 -4.74 75.36 -107.09
CA GLU A 136 -4.66 73.92 -106.82
C GLU A 136 -3.38 73.56 -106.04
N ASN A 137 -2.23 74.15 -106.38
CA ASN A 137 -0.99 73.97 -105.62
C ASN A 137 -1.09 74.51 -104.18
N MET A 138 -1.78 75.64 -103.95
CA MET A 138 -2.02 76.13 -102.59
C MET A 138 -2.90 75.15 -101.80
N LYS A 139 -4.00 74.64 -102.39
CA LYS A 139 -4.85 73.63 -101.76
C LYS A 139 -4.07 72.34 -101.42
N LEU A 140 -3.20 71.87 -102.32
CA LEU A 140 -2.37 70.70 -102.06
C LEU A 140 -1.36 70.95 -100.93
N ARG A 141 -0.76 72.14 -100.86
CA ARG A 141 0.13 72.50 -99.75
C ARG A 141 -0.60 72.54 -98.41
N ASP A 142 -1.83 73.07 -98.38
CA ASP A 142 -2.64 73.09 -97.16
C ASP A 142 -3.06 71.66 -96.75
N ALA A 143 -3.44 70.82 -97.70
CA ALA A 143 -3.72 69.40 -97.46
C ALA A 143 -2.49 68.63 -96.97
N ILE A 144 -1.30 68.92 -97.50
CA ILE A 144 -0.03 68.33 -97.01
C ILE A 144 0.22 68.75 -95.57
N LYS A 145 0.06 70.04 -95.22
CA LYS A 145 0.23 70.52 -93.84
C LYS A 145 -0.77 69.90 -92.88
N GLU A 146 -2.01 69.68 -93.33
CA GLU A 146 -3.02 68.98 -92.53
C GLU A 146 -2.64 67.51 -92.34
N ALA A 147 -2.18 66.84 -93.40
CA ALA A 147 -1.66 65.47 -93.33
C ALA A 147 -0.46 65.37 -92.38
N GLU A 148 0.51 66.30 -92.44
CA GLU A 148 1.64 66.38 -91.52
C GLU A 148 1.17 66.49 -90.06
N LYS A 149 0.21 67.37 -89.77
CA LYS A 149 -0.40 67.47 -88.43
C LYS A 149 -1.05 66.17 -87.98
N THR A 150 -1.74 65.46 -88.88
CA THR A 150 -2.35 64.16 -88.53
C THR A 150 -1.29 63.09 -88.27
N VAL A 151 -0.20 63.07 -89.03
CA VAL A 151 0.92 62.14 -88.82
C VAL A 151 1.64 62.45 -87.50
N ASP A 152 1.87 63.72 -87.18
CA ASP A 152 2.45 64.12 -85.89
C ASP A 152 1.54 63.74 -84.71
N ALA A 153 0.23 63.93 -84.85
CA ALA A 153 -0.74 63.48 -83.86
C ALA A 153 -0.72 61.95 -83.68
N MET A 154 -0.67 61.18 -84.77
CA MET A 154 -0.52 59.72 -84.72
C MET A 154 0.80 59.30 -84.08
N ALA A 155 1.91 60.00 -84.36
CA ALA A 155 3.19 59.75 -83.73
C ALA A 155 3.13 60.03 -82.22
N GLY A 156 2.42 61.08 -81.79
CA GLY A 156 2.15 61.38 -80.39
C GLY A 156 1.36 60.28 -79.69
N VAL A 157 0.28 59.79 -80.31
CA VAL A 157 -0.54 58.67 -79.79
C VAL A 157 0.28 57.39 -79.69
N MET A 158 1.04 57.03 -80.73
CA MET A 158 1.89 55.84 -80.70
C MET A 158 2.96 55.90 -79.61
N GLU A 159 3.53 57.09 -79.34
CA GLU A 159 4.50 57.24 -78.26
C GLU A 159 3.83 57.14 -76.88
N GLN A 160 2.60 57.62 -76.73
CA GLN A 160 1.80 57.41 -75.52
C GLN A 160 1.47 55.92 -75.32
N GLU A 161 1.01 55.22 -76.36
CA GLU A 161 0.76 53.77 -76.33
C GLU A 161 2.03 52.98 -75.98
N ARG A 162 3.20 53.38 -76.48
CA ARG A 162 4.48 52.76 -76.08
C ARG A 162 4.81 52.97 -74.61
N LYS A 163 4.57 54.17 -74.07
CA LYS A 163 4.76 54.45 -72.63
C LYS A 163 3.78 53.64 -71.79
N GLU A 164 2.54 53.53 -72.22
CA GLU A 164 1.51 52.77 -71.53
C GLU A 164 1.76 51.26 -71.60
N ALA A 165 2.19 50.74 -72.74
CA ALA A 165 2.64 49.36 -72.89
C ALA A 165 3.83 49.03 -71.98
N LYS A 166 4.79 49.96 -71.82
CA LYS A 166 5.89 49.81 -70.84
C LYS A 166 5.38 49.80 -69.40
N ARG A 167 4.41 50.67 -69.06
CA ARG A 167 3.78 50.70 -67.73
C ARG A 167 3.06 49.39 -67.43
N VAL A 168 2.20 48.92 -68.34
CA VAL A 168 1.46 47.65 -68.23
C VAL A 168 2.43 46.46 -68.15
N SER A 169 3.50 46.45 -68.94
CA SER A 169 4.52 45.40 -68.86
C SER A 169 5.22 45.37 -67.50
N LYS A 170 5.46 46.52 -66.88
CA LYS A 170 6.03 46.60 -65.53
C LYS A 170 5.03 46.12 -64.49
N GLU A 171 3.79 46.59 -64.53
CA GLU A 171 2.71 46.14 -63.63
C GLU A 171 2.48 44.62 -63.73
N ASN A 172 2.58 44.03 -64.93
CA ASN A 172 2.50 42.59 -65.11
C ASN A 172 3.69 41.83 -64.49
N LEU A 173 4.89 42.40 -64.52
CA LEU A 173 6.06 41.82 -63.84
C LEU A 173 5.91 41.91 -62.32
N ASP A 174 5.45 43.05 -61.80
CA ASP A 174 5.21 43.25 -60.37
C ASP A 174 4.10 42.30 -59.87
N ASN A 175 2.99 42.17 -60.60
CA ASN A 175 1.91 41.23 -60.30
C ASN A 175 2.37 39.77 -60.35
N LYS A 176 3.27 39.42 -61.27
CA LYS A 176 3.88 38.09 -61.29
C LYS A 176 4.74 37.86 -60.06
N GLY A 177 5.54 38.84 -59.64
CA GLY A 177 6.30 38.78 -58.40
C GLY A 177 5.41 38.53 -57.18
N TYR A 178 4.30 39.26 -57.06
CA TYR A 178 3.31 39.03 -55.99
C TYR A 178 2.67 37.64 -56.05
N ALA A 179 2.39 37.11 -57.25
CA ALA A 179 1.86 35.75 -57.40
C ALA A 179 2.86 34.69 -56.94
N ASP A 180 4.14 34.84 -57.31
CA ASP A 180 5.21 33.95 -56.89
C ASP A 180 5.42 33.99 -55.35
N GLU A 181 5.36 35.18 -54.74
CA GLU A 181 5.41 35.35 -53.27
C GLU A 181 4.23 34.68 -52.56
N LEU A 182 3.02 34.81 -53.11
CA LEU A 182 1.82 34.15 -52.58
C LEU A 182 1.91 32.62 -52.70
N GLU A 183 2.48 32.10 -53.78
CA GLU A 183 2.71 30.66 -53.96
C GLU A 183 3.70 30.12 -52.92
N VAL A 184 4.80 30.85 -52.67
CA VAL A 184 5.76 30.50 -51.61
C VAL A 184 5.07 30.50 -50.24
N ALA A 185 4.32 31.55 -49.90
CA ALA A 185 3.61 31.63 -48.63
C ALA A 185 2.56 30.51 -48.46
N PHE A 186 1.87 30.14 -49.53
CA PHE A 186 0.92 29.04 -49.53
C PHE A 186 1.61 27.70 -49.31
N ASN A 187 2.74 27.45 -49.98
CA ASN A 187 3.53 26.24 -49.80
C ASN A 187 4.09 26.13 -48.37
N GLU A 188 4.59 27.23 -47.80
CA GLU A 188 5.02 27.25 -46.39
C GLU A 188 3.86 26.95 -45.42
N LEU A 189 2.68 27.52 -45.66
CA LEU A 189 1.49 27.24 -44.85
C LEU A 189 1.08 25.78 -44.97
N HIS A 190 1.13 25.22 -46.18
CA HIS A 190 0.82 23.81 -46.44
C HIS A 190 1.80 22.87 -45.73
N GLU A 191 3.11 23.19 -45.74
CA GLU A 191 4.12 22.44 -44.98
C GLU A 191 3.86 22.51 -43.47
N ARG A 192 3.54 23.70 -42.93
CA ARG A 192 3.20 23.86 -41.50
C ARG A 192 1.96 23.06 -41.13
N TYR A 193 0.93 23.07 -41.98
CA TYR A 193 -0.27 22.27 -41.78
C TYR A 193 0.04 20.77 -41.80
N THR A 194 0.90 20.32 -42.71
CA THR A 194 1.33 18.91 -42.80
C THR A 194 2.07 18.49 -41.54
N LYS A 195 3.04 19.28 -41.07
CA LYS A 195 3.75 19.04 -39.80
C LYS A 195 2.80 19.02 -38.61
N LEU A 196 1.84 19.93 -38.57
CA LEU A 196 0.82 19.97 -37.52
C LEU A 196 -0.03 18.70 -37.51
N LYS A 197 -0.45 18.23 -38.68
CA LYS A 197 -1.18 16.97 -38.83
C LYS A 197 -0.36 15.78 -38.34
N GLU A 198 0.92 15.72 -38.68
CA GLU A 198 1.85 14.69 -38.18
C GLU A 198 1.95 14.72 -36.65
N TYR A 199 2.11 15.90 -36.04
CA TYR A 199 2.13 16.03 -34.58
C TYR A 199 0.84 15.52 -33.92
N TYR A 200 -0.33 15.80 -34.50
CA TYR A 200 -1.59 15.25 -33.99
C TYR A 200 -1.65 13.73 -34.11
N THR A 201 -1.22 13.16 -35.23
CA THR A 201 -1.19 11.69 -35.39
C THR A 201 -0.25 11.01 -34.40
N VAL A 202 0.91 11.62 -34.12
CA VAL A 202 1.86 11.12 -33.11
C VAL A 202 1.26 11.27 -31.70
N ALA A 203 0.60 12.39 -31.40
CA ALA A 203 -0.05 12.60 -30.12
C ALA A 203 -1.19 11.60 -29.88
N ASP A 204 -2.02 11.33 -30.89
CA ASP A 204 -3.10 10.35 -30.83
C ASP A 204 -2.55 8.94 -30.61
N THR A 205 -1.51 8.56 -31.34
CA THR A 205 -0.85 7.26 -31.16
C THR A 205 -0.32 7.11 -29.74
N LYS A 206 0.37 8.13 -29.22
CA LYS A 206 0.89 8.14 -27.85
C LYS A 206 -0.23 8.11 -26.80
N ASN A 207 -1.37 8.74 -27.06
CA ASN A 207 -2.53 8.71 -26.18
C ASN A 207 -3.16 7.30 -26.12
N VAL A 208 -3.20 6.59 -27.25
CA VAL A 208 -3.61 5.18 -27.31
C VAL A 208 -2.64 4.30 -26.51
N GLU A 209 -1.34 4.47 -26.67
CA GLU A 209 -0.31 3.73 -25.91
C GLU A 209 -0.43 3.98 -24.39
N LEU A 210 -0.60 5.25 -23.99
CA LEU A 210 -0.81 5.61 -22.58
C LEU A 210 -2.09 4.99 -22.02
N SER A 211 -3.18 5.02 -22.79
CA SER A 211 -4.45 4.40 -22.39
C SER A 211 -4.31 2.88 -22.20
N GLN A 212 -3.57 2.20 -23.09
CA GLN A 212 -3.28 0.77 -22.95
C GLN A 212 -2.41 0.48 -21.72
N SER A 213 -1.39 1.31 -21.45
CA SER A 213 -0.55 1.20 -20.26
C SER A 213 -1.35 1.39 -18.96
N ILE A 214 -2.27 2.35 -18.94
CA ILE A 214 -3.20 2.57 -17.81
C ILE A 214 -4.09 1.33 -17.59
N LEU A 215 -4.58 0.70 -18.65
CA LEU A 215 -5.37 -0.54 -18.52
C LEU A 215 -4.53 -1.69 -17.93
N GLN A 216 -3.31 -1.90 -18.42
CA GLN A 216 -2.41 -2.94 -17.92
C GLN A 216 -2.04 -2.74 -16.44
N THR A 217 -1.72 -1.49 -16.07
CA THR A 217 -1.41 -1.15 -14.67
C THR A 217 -2.61 -1.32 -13.74
N ASN A 218 -3.82 -0.97 -14.19
CA ASN A 218 -5.04 -1.24 -13.43
C ASN A 218 -5.31 -2.75 -13.27
N GLU A 219 -5.01 -3.56 -14.28
CA GLU A 219 -5.14 -5.01 -14.19
C GLU A 219 -4.14 -5.60 -13.19
N LEU A 220 -2.88 -5.16 -13.20
CA LEU A 220 -1.88 -5.54 -12.20
C LEU A 220 -2.27 -5.12 -10.79
N LEU A 221 -2.83 -3.91 -10.63
CA LEU A 221 -3.33 -3.42 -9.34
C LEU A 221 -4.47 -4.31 -8.83
N LYS A 222 -5.40 -4.70 -9.70
CA LYS A 222 -6.49 -5.62 -9.35
C LYS A 222 -5.96 -6.99 -8.93
N GLN A 223 -4.99 -7.55 -9.67
CA GLN A 223 -4.35 -8.82 -9.31
C GLN A 223 -3.64 -8.72 -7.96
N SER A 224 -2.95 -7.61 -7.67
CA SER A 224 -2.31 -7.37 -6.38
C SER A 224 -3.34 -7.24 -5.25
N GLN A 225 -4.45 -6.53 -5.48
CA GLN A 225 -5.54 -6.41 -4.51
C GLN A 225 -6.17 -7.78 -4.20
N ASP A 226 -6.40 -8.61 -5.21
CA ASP A 226 -6.91 -9.98 -5.04
C ASP A 226 -5.92 -10.86 -4.25
N GLN A 227 -4.61 -10.70 -4.45
CA GLN A 227 -3.59 -11.39 -3.67
C GLN A 227 -3.58 -10.94 -2.20
N CYS A 228 -3.72 -9.64 -1.94
CA CYS A 228 -3.84 -9.11 -0.58
C CYS A 228 -5.09 -9.66 0.13
N LEU A 229 -6.26 -9.66 -0.53
CA LEU A 229 -7.49 -10.22 0.03
C LEU A 229 -7.34 -11.72 0.35
N LYS A 230 -6.75 -12.50 -0.56
CA LYS A 230 -6.42 -13.92 -0.30
C LYS A 230 -5.42 -14.07 0.86
N GLY A 231 -4.47 -13.15 1.00
CA GLY A 231 -3.55 -13.09 2.12
C GLY A 231 -4.26 -12.84 3.45
N GLU A 232 -5.18 -11.88 3.49
CA GLU A 232 -6.01 -11.57 4.65
C GLU A 232 -6.91 -12.75 5.05
N GLU A 233 -7.54 -13.42 4.09
CA GLU A 233 -8.34 -14.62 4.34
C GLU A 233 -7.51 -15.75 4.94
N ARG A 234 -6.29 -15.98 4.43
CA ARG A 234 -5.34 -16.96 4.99
C ARG A 234 -4.91 -16.58 6.41
N LEU A 235 -4.69 -15.30 6.66
CA LEU A 235 -4.29 -14.81 7.97
C LEU A 235 -5.43 -14.98 8.99
N LYS A 236 -6.66 -14.61 8.63
CA LYS A 236 -7.86 -14.86 9.45
C LYS A 236 -8.07 -16.35 9.73
N ALA A 237 -7.87 -17.22 8.73
CA ALA A 237 -7.94 -18.67 8.93
C ALA A 237 -6.86 -19.19 9.88
N ALA A 238 -5.64 -18.67 9.78
CA ALA A 238 -4.54 -19.00 10.69
C ALA A 238 -4.79 -18.50 12.12
N GLU A 239 -5.33 -17.29 12.28
CA GLU A 239 -5.74 -16.74 13.57
C GLU A 239 -6.84 -17.58 14.21
N ALA A 240 -7.90 -17.93 13.47
CA ALA A 240 -8.95 -18.81 13.96
C ALA A 240 -8.44 -20.20 14.35
N ALA A 241 -7.49 -20.76 13.58
CA ALA A 241 -6.84 -22.02 13.92
C ALA A 241 -6.03 -21.91 15.22
N LYS A 242 -5.28 -20.82 15.40
CA LYS A 242 -4.52 -20.55 16.63
C LYS A 242 -5.41 -20.31 17.84
N GLU A 243 -6.53 -19.62 17.67
CA GLU A 243 -7.51 -19.43 18.74
C GLU A 243 -8.13 -20.76 19.19
N ASN A 244 -8.46 -21.64 18.23
CA ASN A 244 -8.93 -22.99 18.54
C ASN A 244 -7.86 -23.83 19.27
N GLU A 245 -6.59 -23.74 18.86
CA GLU A 245 -5.48 -24.41 19.53
C GLU A 245 -5.31 -23.90 20.99
N ILE A 246 -5.35 -22.58 21.20
CA ILE A 246 -5.32 -21.98 22.55
C ILE A 246 -6.50 -22.45 23.39
N LYS A 247 -7.70 -22.54 22.79
CA LYS A 247 -8.89 -23.04 23.49
C LYS A 247 -8.71 -24.49 23.94
N GLN A 248 -8.21 -25.36 23.07
CA GLN A 248 -7.91 -26.76 23.41
C GLN A 248 -6.86 -26.86 24.52
N ILE A 249 -5.80 -26.05 24.47
CA ILE A 249 -4.77 -25.99 25.52
C ILE A 249 -5.37 -25.55 26.85
N ARG A 250 -6.25 -24.54 26.86
CA ARG A 250 -6.95 -24.09 28.08
C ARG A 250 -7.85 -25.18 28.65
N GLU A 251 -8.63 -25.85 27.81
CA GLU A 251 -9.50 -26.97 28.22
C GLU A 251 -8.67 -28.12 28.81
N ALA A 252 -7.53 -28.47 28.19
CA ALA A 252 -6.61 -29.49 28.71
C ALA A 252 -6.01 -29.08 30.07
N HIS A 253 -5.51 -27.85 30.21
CA HIS A 253 -4.99 -27.34 31.48
C HIS A 253 -6.05 -27.31 32.57
N GLN A 254 -7.29 -26.95 32.23
CA GLN A 254 -8.39 -26.95 33.18
C GLN A 254 -8.73 -28.36 33.65
N ALA A 255 -8.77 -29.33 32.74
CA ALA A 255 -8.96 -30.74 33.08
C ALA A 255 -7.84 -31.27 33.99
N ASP A 256 -6.59 -30.87 33.76
CA ASP A 256 -5.47 -31.25 34.63
C ASP A 256 -5.52 -30.55 35.99
N HIS A 257 -5.99 -29.30 36.04
CA HIS A 257 -6.21 -28.59 37.30
C HIS A 257 -7.32 -29.26 38.13
N ASP A 258 -8.43 -29.65 37.49
CA ASP A 258 -9.53 -30.36 38.15
C ASP A 258 -9.08 -31.73 38.70
N LYS A 259 -8.24 -32.48 37.95
CA LYS A 259 -7.62 -33.71 38.44
C LYS A 259 -6.70 -33.46 39.65
N LEU A 260 -5.92 -32.39 39.63
CA LEU A 260 -5.06 -32.02 40.75
C LEU A 260 -5.88 -31.67 41.99
N ILE A 261 -6.97 -30.91 41.84
CA ILE A 261 -7.88 -30.59 42.94
C ILE A 261 -8.48 -31.89 43.51
N SER A 262 -8.99 -32.76 42.64
CA SER A 262 -9.57 -34.05 43.06
C SER A 262 -8.56 -34.92 43.83
N THR A 263 -7.31 -35.02 43.37
CA THR A 263 -6.26 -35.79 44.06
C THR A 263 -5.84 -35.15 45.38
N MET A 264 -5.72 -33.83 45.46
CA MET A 264 -5.48 -33.12 46.72
C MET A 264 -6.61 -33.33 47.73
N GLU A 265 -7.86 -33.31 47.26
CA GLU A 265 -9.02 -33.51 48.12
C GLU A 265 -9.11 -34.95 48.63
N GLN A 266 -8.79 -35.94 47.78
CA GLN A 266 -8.65 -37.33 48.20
C GLN A 266 -7.54 -37.52 49.24
N SER A 267 -6.38 -36.89 49.02
CA SER A 267 -5.25 -36.92 49.97
C SER A 267 -5.63 -36.26 51.31
N LYS A 268 -6.35 -35.13 51.27
CA LYS A 268 -6.88 -34.46 52.47
C LYS A 268 -7.84 -35.37 53.25
N GLN A 269 -8.76 -36.06 52.57
CA GLN A 269 -9.67 -37.01 53.21
C GLN A 269 -8.92 -38.18 53.84
N GLN A 270 -7.92 -38.73 53.15
CA GLN A 270 -7.05 -39.78 53.71
C GLN A 270 -6.31 -39.30 54.96
N MET A 271 -5.78 -38.08 54.94
CA MET A 271 -5.08 -37.49 56.08
C MET A 271 -6.01 -37.25 57.27
N GLN A 272 -7.24 -36.79 57.02
CA GLN A 272 -8.27 -36.64 58.06
C GLN A 272 -8.65 -37.98 58.69
N SER A 273 -8.88 -39.01 57.87
CA SER A 273 -9.17 -40.36 58.38
C SER A 273 -8.01 -40.93 59.20
N ALA A 274 -6.76 -40.73 58.76
CA ALA A 274 -5.59 -41.13 59.52
C ALA A 274 -5.48 -40.37 60.85
N LEU A 275 -5.80 -39.06 60.87
CA LEU A 275 -5.83 -38.26 62.09
C LEU A 275 -6.88 -38.77 63.09
N GLU A 276 -8.08 -39.09 62.62
CA GLU A 276 -9.15 -39.66 63.44
C GLU A 276 -8.73 -41.02 64.03
N GLN A 277 -8.14 -41.90 63.23
CA GLN A 277 -7.59 -43.17 63.72
C GLN A 277 -6.50 -42.94 64.77
N LEU A 278 -5.63 -41.97 64.58
CA LEU A 278 -4.56 -41.65 65.52
C LEU A 278 -5.12 -41.14 66.85
N GLN A 279 -6.10 -40.23 66.81
CA GLN A 279 -6.81 -39.76 68.00
C GLN A 279 -7.52 -40.90 68.74
N GLU A 280 -8.16 -41.81 68.02
CA GLU A 280 -8.82 -42.98 68.61
C GLU A 280 -7.80 -43.92 69.26
N THR A 281 -6.67 -44.21 68.59
CA THR A 281 -5.61 -45.02 69.21
C THR A 281 -5.00 -44.35 70.44
N GLN A 282 -4.87 -43.02 70.44
CA GLN A 282 -4.37 -42.26 71.59
C GLN A 282 -5.36 -42.29 72.75
N ARG A 283 -6.66 -42.22 72.47
CA ARG A 283 -7.72 -42.40 73.48
C ARG A 283 -7.69 -43.80 74.08
N GLN A 284 -7.61 -44.83 73.24
CA GLN A 284 -7.49 -46.22 73.70
C GLN A 284 -6.23 -46.47 74.52
N LEU A 285 -5.11 -45.81 74.18
CA LEU A 285 -3.89 -45.87 74.97
C LEU A 285 -4.11 -45.23 76.35
N ALA A 286 -4.72 -44.05 76.41
CA ALA A 286 -5.04 -43.39 77.68
C ALA A 286 -5.96 -44.22 78.57
N ASP A 287 -6.97 -44.90 78.00
CA ASP A 287 -7.84 -45.82 78.72
C ASP A 287 -7.07 -47.02 79.27
N LYS A 288 -6.15 -47.60 78.49
CA LYS A 288 -5.26 -48.68 78.93
C LYS A 288 -4.30 -48.22 80.02
N GLU A 289 -3.70 -47.05 79.89
CA GLU A 289 -2.82 -46.46 80.92
C GLU A 289 -3.58 -46.23 82.23
N SER A 290 -4.79 -45.70 82.16
CA SER A 290 -5.69 -45.55 83.32
C SER A 290 -5.99 -46.89 83.98
N ALA A 291 -6.28 -47.93 83.19
CA ALA A 291 -6.50 -49.28 83.70
C ALA A 291 -5.26 -49.85 84.40
N VAL A 292 -4.06 -49.61 83.86
CA VAL A 292 -2.79 -50.02 84.48
C VAL A 292 -2.56 -49.28 85.79
N VAL A 293 -2.81 -47.97 85.86
CA VAL A 293 -2.69 -47.19 87.10
C VAL A 293 -3.66 -47.72 88.16
N GLN A 294 -4.92 -47.98 87.81
CA GLN A 294 -5.90 -48.57 88.73
C GLN A 294 -5.50 -49.97 89.21
N ALA A 295 -4.99 -50.82 88.32
CA ALA A 295 -4.48 -52.14 88.69
C ALA A 295 -3.28 -52.05 89.64
N ASN A 296 -2.35 -51.12 89.39
CA ASN A 296 -1.18 -50.92 90.24
C ASN A 296 -1.59 -50.41 91.64
N VAL A 297 -2.53 -49.46 91.73
CA VAL A 297 -3.08 -49.00 93.02
C VAL A 297 -3.72 -50.15 93.79
N ARG A 298 -4.51 -51.02 93.13
CA ARG A 298 -5.08 -52.21 93.78
C ARG A 298 -4.03 -53.18 94.30
N VAL A 299 -2.96 -53.41 93.52
CA VAL A 299 -1.85 -54.27 93.95
C VAL A 299 -1.14 -53.68 95.17
N GLN A 300 -0.88 -52.37 95.18
CA GLN A 300 -0.26 -51.70 96.33
C GLN A 300 -1.13 -51.74 97.59
N LEU A 301 -2.45 -51.51 97.46
CA LEU A 301 -3.40 -51.63 98.56
C LEU A 301 -3.44 -53.07 99.11
N GLY A 302 -3.53 -54.08 98.24
CA GLY A 302 -3.50 -55.49 98.66
C GLY A 302 -2.17 -55.89 99.32
N GLN A 303 -1.04 -55.33 98.88
CA GLN A 303 0.25 -55.53 99.54
C GLN A 303 0.32 -54.87 100.91
N GLN A 304 -0.27 -53.69 101.09
CA GLN A 304 -0.35 -53.02 102.39
C GLN A 304 -1.22 -53.81 103.36
N GLU A 305 -2.41 -54.25 102.94
CA GLU A 305 -3.30 -55.10 103.73
C GLU A 305 -2.59 -56.41 104.16
N ALA A 306 -1.85 -57.05 103.25
CA ALA A 306 -1.08 -58.24 103.57
C ALA A 306 0.07 -57.98 104.58
N MET A 307 0.73 -56.82 104.51
CA MET A 307 1.75 -56.44 105.50
C MET A 307 1.13 -56.18 106.88
N GLU A 308 0.00 -55.48 106.96
CA GLU A 308 -0.70 -55.22 108.22
C GLU A 308 -1.24 -56.50 108.85
N LEU A 309 -1.77 -57.44 108.05
CA LEU A 309 -2.19 -58.76 108.52
C LEU A 309 -0.99 -59.58 109.05
N ARG A 310 0.16 -59.55 108.36
CA ARG A 310 1.39 -60.21 108.86
C ARG A 310 1.87 -59.62 110.18
N ALA A 311 1.89 -58.31 110.30
CA ALA A 311 2.27 -57.62 111.54
C ALA A 311 1.35 -58.02 112.70
N LYS A 312 0.03 -58.02 112.49
CA LYS A 312 -0.93 -58.53 113.46
C LYS A 312 -0.65 -59.99 113.79
N THR A 313 -0.56 -60.91 112.84
CA THR A 313 -0.30 -62.32 113.17
C THR A 313 0.97 -62.55 113.98
N GLU A 314 2.00 -61.72 113.80
CA GLU A 314 3.21 -61.80 114.61
C GLU A 314 3.01 -61.24 116.04
N GLU A 315 2.31 -60.12 116.21
CA GLU A 315 1.91 -59.60 117.53
C GLU A 315 1.13 -60.65 118.33
N TRP A 316 0.19 -61.31 117.67
CA TRP A 316 -0.66 -62.36 118.24
C TRP A 316 0.16 -63.59 118.64
N ARG A 317 1.09 -64.01 117.78
CA ARG A 317 2.03 -65.12 118.05
C ARG A 317 2.91 -64.82 119.28
N VAL A 318 3.44 -63.60 119.39
CA VAL A 318 4.27 -63.17 120.53
C VAL A 318 3.44 -63.11 121.82
N ALA A 319 2.22 -62.60 121.78
CA ALA A 319 1.30 -62.57 122.92
C ALA A 319 0.95 -63.99 123.40
N CYS A 320 0.67 -64.93 122.49
CA CYS A 320 0.47 -66.34 122.80
C CYS A 320 1.70 -66.98 123.47
N ALA A 321 2.90 -66.77 122.93
CA ALA A 321 4.12 -67.34 123.50
C ALA A 321 4.38 -66.82 124.93
N THR A 322 4.11 -65.54 125.17
CA THR A 322 4.30 -64.87 126.47
C THR A 322 3.31 -65.39 127.51
N THR A 323 2.02 -65.49 127.16
CA THR A 323 0.96 -66.01 128.05
C THR A 323 1.15 -67.50 128.35
N GLN A 324 1.59 -68.30 127.37
CA GLN A 324 1.89 -69.72 127.57
C GLN A 324 3.09 -69.94 128.52
N GLN A 325 4.10 -69.07 128.47
CA GLN A 325 5.23 -69.12 129.39
C GLN A 325 4.83 -68.70 130.82
N GLN A 326 3.94 -67.71 130.95
CA GLN A 326 3.35 -67.32 132.24
C GLN A 326 2.48 -68.43 132.84
N LEU A 327 1.73 -69.16 132.01
CA LEU A 327 0.96 -70.33 132.46
C LEU A 327 1.91 -71.40 133.02
N LYS A 328 2.93 -71.82 132.26
CA LYS A 328 3.90 -72.84 132.71
C LYS A 328 4.57 -72.48 134.04
N THR A 329 4.96 -71.22 134.21
CA THR A 329 5.60 -70.77 135.46
C THR A 329 4.62 -70.72 136.64
N LYS A 330 3.35 -70.33 136.43
CA LYS A 330 2.34 -70.34 137.49
C LYS A 330 1.80 -71.74 137.80
N THR A 331 1.74 -72.66 136.83
CA THR A 331 1.43 -74.08 137.07
C THR A 331 2.51 -74.74 137.93
N ALA A 332 3.80 -74.52 137.63
CA ALA A 332 4.87 -75.01 138.49
C ALA A 332 4.81 -74.46 139.93
N ALA A 333 4.36 -73.21 140.10
CA ALA A 333 4.14 -72.62 141.42
C ALA A 333 2.91 -73.20 142.15
N HIS A 334 1.85 -73.57 141.42
CA HIS A 334 0.70 -74.28 141.94
C HIS A 334 1.10 -75.67 142.46
N ASP A 335 1.82 -76.45 141.66
CA ASP A 335 2.25 -77.81 142.02
C ASP A 335 3.18 -77.80 143.26
N ALA A 336 4.02 -76.78 143.39
CA ALA A 336 4.86 -76.57 144.58
C ALA A 336 4.05 -76.19 145.83
N LEU A 337 2.94 -75.47 145.69
CA LEU A 337 2.03 -75.14 146.81
C LEU A 337 1.18 -76.36 147.21
N GLU A 338 0.72 -77.13 146.25
CA GLU A 338 -0.03 -78.37 146.48
C GLU A 338 0.82 -79.39 147.26
N ALA A 339 2.09 -79.56 146.89
CA ALA A 339 3.03 -80.38 147.64
C ALA A 339 3.26 -79.90 149.09
N ARG A 340 3.26 -78.58 149.32
CA ARG A 340 3.39 -78.00 150.67
C ARG A 340 2.13 -78.19 151.51
N VAL A 341 0.95 -78.11 150.91
CA VAL A 341 -0.32 -78.42 151.59
C VAL A 341 -0.31 -79.89 152.04
N ALA A 342 0.10 -80.82 151.16
CA ALA A 342 0.21 -82.23 151.50
C ALA A 342 1.21 -82.50 152.64
N ALA A 343 2.39 -81.88 152.62
CA ALA A 343 3.38 -82.00 153.70
C ALA A 343 2.85 -81.46 155.06
N GLN A 344 2.08 -80.37 155.04
CA GLN A 344 1.43 -79.87 156.25
C GLN A 344 0.25 -80.74 156.72
N GLU A 345 -0.43 -81.45 155.82
CA GLU A 345 -1.42 -82.45 156.21
C GLU A 345 -0.79 -83.61 156.97
N GLU A 346 0.36 -84.09 156.52
CA GLU A 346 1.13 -85.12 157.23
C GLU A 346 1.58 -84.62 158.61
N GLU A 347 2.13 -83.41 158.70
CA GLU A 347 2.54 -82.81 159.97
C GLU A 347 1.35 -82.64 160.95
N LEU A 348 0.17 -82.28 160.44
CA LEU A 348 -1.06 -82.24 161.22
C LEU A 348 -1.51 -83.61 161.72
N THR A 349 -1.37 -84.65 160.91
CA THR A 349 -1.71 -86.02 161.33
C THR A 349 -0.77 -86.53 162.42
N GLU A 350 0.53 -86.25 162.32
CA GLU A 350 1.48 -86.57 163.38
C GLU A 350 1.20 -85.80 164.67
N LEU A 351 0.92 -84.49 164.58
CA LEU A 351 0.60 -83.67 165.75
C LEU A 351 -0.71 -84.11 166.43
N ARG A 352 -1.70 -84.59 165.67
CA ARG A 352 -2.92 -85.20 166.24
C ARG A 352 -2.61 -86.48 167.02
N GLY A 353 -1.74 -87.34 166.49
CA GLY A 353 -1.29 -88.56 167.16
C GLY A 353 -0.60 -88.24 168.49
N LYS A 354 0.38 -87.32 168.46
CA LYS A 354 1.13 -86.88 169.65
C LYS A 354 0.23 -86.27 170.74
N VAL A 355 -0.83 -85.53 170.36
CA VAL A 355 -1.83 -85.01 171.31
C VAL A 355 -2.68 -86.14 171.95
N GLN A 356 -2.97 -87.21 171.22
CA GLN A 356 -3.74 -88.34 171.75
C GLN A 356 -2.92 -89.18 172.74
N ASP A 357 -1.64 -89.39 172.45
CA ASP A 357 -0.76 -90.23 173.26
C ASP A 357 -0.33 -89.55 174.57
N ALA A 358 -0.30 -88.22 174.64
CA ALA A 358 0.13 -87.45 175.81
C ALA A 358 -0.85 -87.46 177.01
N LYS A 359 -1.97 -88.19 176.95
CA LYS A 359 -3.02 -88.19 178.00
C LYS A 359 -2.64 -88.73 179.39
N PRO A 360 -1.56 -89.51 179.62
CA PRO A 360 -1.12 -89.85 180.98
C PRO A 360 0.08 -89.03 181.49
N ALA A 361 0.62 -88.07 180.71
CA ALA A 361 1.69 -87.16 181.14
C ALA A 361 1.12 -85.74 181.39
N GLY A 362 1.71 -84.97 182.31
CA GLY A 362 1.11 -83.78 182.93
C GLY A 362 0.54 -82.70 181.99
N GLU A 363 -0.48 -81.97 182.47
CA GLU A 363 -1.32 -80.99 181.75
C GLU A 363 -0.59 -79.87 180.96
N GLY A 364 0.71 -79.67 181.19
CA GLY A 364 1.53 -78.67 180.48
C GLY A 364 1.84 -79.03 179.02
N GLU A 365 2.21 -80.29 178.74
CA GLU A 365 2.59 -80.73 177.38
C GLU A 365 1.38 -80.82 176.44
N VAL A 366 0.23 -81.24 176.96
CA VAL A 366 -1.01 -81.34 176.16
C VAL A 366 -1.49 -79.97 175.68
N LYS A 367 -1.31 -78.91 176.49
CA LYS A 367 -1.66 -77.54 176.08
C LYS A 367 -0.74 -77.02 174.98
N LEU A 368 0.56 -77.32 175.06
CA LEU A 368 1.53 -76.93 174.04
C LEU A 368 1.27 -77.66 172.72
N LEU A 369 1.03 -78.97 172.75
CA LEU A 369 0.73 -79.77 171.57
C LEU A 369 -0.61 -79.38 170.93
N LYS A 370 -1.63 -79.03 171.72
CA LYS A 370 -2.89 -78.45 171.18
C LYS A 370 -2.68 -77.08 170.53
N ALA A 371 -1.83 -76.23 171.10
CA ALA A 371 -1.49 -74.94 170.50
C ALA A 371 -0.71 -75.11 169.18
N GLN A 372 0.23 -76.06 169.12
CA GLN A 372 0.96 -76.41 167.89
C GLN A 372 0.01 -76.99 166.83
N LEU A 373 -0.93 -77.85 167.22
CA LEU A 373 -1.96 -78.37 166.33
C LEU A 373 -2.85 -77.25 165.77
N MET A 374 -3.27 -76.31 166.62
CA MET A 374 -4.11 -75.19 166.20
C MET A 374 -3.34 -74.26 165.24
N LYS A 375 -2.06 -74.03 165.50
CA LYS A 375 -1.18 -73.26 164.59
C LYS A 375 -1.04 -73.97 163.24
N ALA A 376 -0.74 -75.25 163.21
CA ALA A 376 -0.62 -76.03 161.97
C ALA A 376 -1.96 -76.08 161.19
N GLN A 377 -3.12 -76.06 161.88
CA GLN A 377 -4.43 -75.97 161.22
C GLN A 377 -4.67 -74.60 160.57
N LEU A 378 -4.20 -73.53 161.21
CA LEU A 378 -4.27 -72.19 160.63
C LEU A 378 -3.30 -72.05 159.45
N ASP A 379 -2.08 -72.59 159.57
CA ASP A 379 -1.08 -72.58 158.50
C ASP A 379 -1.59 -73.37 157.28
N LYS A 380 -2.23 -74.53 157.48
CA LYS A 380 -2.86 -75.29 156.40
C LYS A 380 -3.98 -74.50 155.73
N LYS A 381 -4.86 -73.86 156.51
CA LYS A 381 -5.94 -73.02 155.94
C LYS A 381 -5.38 -71.85 155.14
N ALA A 382 -4.28 -71.24 155.58
CA ALA A 382 -3.62 -70.18 154.84
C ALA A 382 -3.03 -70.70 153.51
N LEU A 383 -2.37 -71.85 153.52
CA LEU A 383 -1.84 -72.49 152.30
C LEU A 383 -2.97 -72.93 151.35
N GLN A 384 -4.08 -73.47 151.87
CA GLN A 384 -5.25 -73.83 151.07
C GLN A 384 -5.85 -72.60 150.37
N THR A 385 -5.98 -71.49 151.10
CA THR A 385 -6.48 -70.22 150.53
C THR A 385 -5.54 -69.69 149.42
N GLN A 386 -4.23 -69.86 149.59
CA GLN A 386 -3.25 -69.51 148.55
C GLN A 386 -3.34 -70.44 147.34
N LEU A 387 -3.59 -71.74 147.55
CA LEU A 387 -3.78 -72.71 146.48
C LEU A 387 -5.03 -72.38 145.66
N ASP A 388 -6.17 -72.15 146.32
CA ASP A 388 -7.43 -71.79 145.66
C ASP A 388 -7.27 -70.49 144.84
N ALA A 389 -6.57 -69.49 145.37
CA ALA A 389 -6.25 -68.26 144.62
C ALA A 389 -5.38 -68.54 143.37
N LYS A 390 -4.44 -69.50 143.45
CA LYS A 390 -3.60 -69.89 142.30
C LYS A 390 -4.35 -70.73 141.28
N VAL A 391 -5.33 -71.53 141.68
CA VAL A 391 -6.24 -72.23 140.78
C VAL A 391 -7.05 -71.22 139.95
N THR A 392 -7.58 -70.17 140.59
CA THR A 392 -8.28 -69.10 139.86
C THR A 392 -7.37 -68.32 138.91
N ASP A 393 -6.14 -67.99 139.32
CA ASP A 393 -5.13 -67.35 138.46
C ASP A 393 -4.82 -68.21 137.21
N ASN A 394 -4.66 -69.52 137.39
CA ASN A 394 -4.35 -70.44 136.28
C ASN A 394 -5.54 -70.61 135.34
N ALA A 395 -6.77 -70.66 135.85
CA ALA A 395 -7.97 -70.70 135.03
C ALA A 395 -8.10 -69.45 134.15
N GLN A 396 -7.79 -68.27 134.69
CA GLN A 396 -7.80 -67.00 133.93
C GLN A 396 -6.71 -66.97 132.85
N LEU A 397 -5.49 -67.44 133.15
CA LEU A 397 -4.41 -67.52 132.17
C LEU A 397 -4.71 -68.54 131.06
N SER A 398 -5.37 -69.66 131.39
CA SER A 398 -5.80 -70.64 130.39
C SER A 398 -6.85 -70.03 129.47
N ALA A 399 -7.85 -69.32 130.01
CA ALA A 399 -8.85 -68.62 129.21
C ALA A 399 -8.23 -67.56 128.28
N MET A 400 -7.23 -66.81 128.74
CA MET A 400 -6.49 -65.88 127.89
C MET A 400 -5.69 -66.58 126.78
N CYS A 401 -5.12 -67.76 127.05
CA CYS A 401 -4.42 -68.54 126.03
C CYS A 401 -5.39 -69.04 124.94
N ASP A 402 -6.58 -69.51 125.35
CA ASP A 402 -7.61 -70.02 124.44
C ASP A 402 -8.18 -68.90 123.56
N GLU A 403 -8.39 -67.70 124.11
CA GLU A 403 -8.86 -66.53 123.35
C GLU A 403 -7.84 -66.08 122.29
N LEU A 404 -6.55 -66.01 122.65
CA LEU A 404 -5.48 -65.66 121.71
C LEU A 404 -5.31 -66.71 120.60
N LEU A 405 -5.47 -68.00 120.92
CA LEU A 405 -5.47 -69.09 119.93
C LEU A 405 -6.65 -68.96 118.96
N GLN A 406 -7.85 -68.68 119.46
CA GLN A 406 -9.05 -68.54 118.63
C GLN A 406 -8.93 -67.37 117.66
N GLN A 407 -8.33 -66.27 118.08
CA GLN A 407 -8.11 -65.09 117.25
C GLN A 407 -6.96 -65.30 116.23
N MET A 408 -5.96 -66.13 116.53
CA MET A 408 -4.99 -66.61 115.53
C MET A 408 -5.59 -67.56 114.49
N GLU A 409 -6.61 -68.34 114.84
CA GLU A 409 -7.30 -69.23 113.89
C GLU A 409 -8.27 -68.45 113.00
N ALA A 410 -9.01 -67.49 113.56
CA ALA A 410 -9.90 -66.60 112.81
C ALA A 410 -9.16 -65.70 111.81
N SER A 411 -7.87 -65.41 112.03
CA SER A 411 -7.05 -64.62 111.10
C SER A 411 -6.43 -65.43 109.95
N LYS A 412 -6.62 -66.75 109.91
CA LYS A 412 -6.17 -67.63 108.80
C LYS A 412 -7.23 -67.88 107.72
N THR A 413 -8.50 -67.57 108.00
CA THR A 413 -9.63 -67.61 107.06
C THR A 413 -9.91 -66.22 106.53
#